data_AF-A0A6G8AXM5-F1
#
_entry.id   AF-A0A6G8AXM5-F1
#
_cell.length_a   1.000
_cell.length_b   1.000
_cell.length_c   1.000
_cell.angle_alpha   90.00
_cell.angle_beta   90.00
_cell.angle_gamma   90.00
#
_symmetry.space_group_name_H-M   'P 1'
#
loop_
_entity.id
_entity.type
_entity.pdbx_description
1 polymer ?
#
loop_
_entity_poly.entity_id
_entity_poly.type
_entity_poly.pdbx_seq_one_letter_code
_entity_poly.pdbx_strand_id
1 'polypeptide(L)'
;MMAYHFIAIASYYSGGRRIGWHYSSNEILNKEVISDFLESSQKKLGKVEFGIHKLTTDNTSWSSIIEKDSYFEDVMIIKDKNKFLEMLDEDKQISVFDIAKFFLSVGSVTNLKLQKLIYLSYATHLNRTGDRLFTEPIVAYKYGPVIEDVYTMYKQFGKESISEDKEPELQLRHMSLPLSLAKITLNDSSKEIMETLNQTIKKYWHKSASELVTLTHVTDGPWDRVYKEQPFCGVITDDLIRQYHYLEVV
;
A
#
# COMPACT_ATOMS: atom_id res chain seq x y z
N MET A 1 30.09 28.73 8.85
CA MET A 1 30.89 28.33 7.66
C MET A 1 29.86 27.87 6.64
N MET A 2 29.90 28.27 5.37
CA MET A 2 28.80 27.86 4.47
C MET A 2 28.89 26.36 4.20
N ALA A 3 27.80 25.63 4.45
CA ALA A 3 27.65 24.23 4.10
C ALA A 3 26.60 24.08 2.98
N TYR A 4 26.77 23.06 2.15
CA TYR A 4 25.91 22.75 1.01
C TYR A 4 25.30 21.38 1.23
N HIS A 5 24.01 21.24 0.95
CA HIS A 5 23.27 20.01 1.19
C HIS A 5 22.56 19.54 -0.09
N PHE A 6 22.60 18.23 -0.29
CA PHE A 6 21.76 17.50 -1.22
C PHE A 6 20.84 16.59 -0.40
N ILE A 7 19.54 16.71 -0.60
CA ILE A 7 18.55 15.95 0.16
C ILE A 7 17.57 15.34 -0.83
N ALA A 8 17.41 14.02 -0.78
CA ALA A 8 16.33 13.32 -1.44
C ALA A 8 15.26 12.99 -0.39
N ILE A 9 14.01 13.38 -0.61
CA ILE A 9 12.90 13.20 0.34
C ILE A 9 11.76 12.47 -0.33
N ALA A 10 11.27 11.42 0.31
CA ALA A 10 10.13 10.65 -0.14
C ALA A 10 9.09 10.53 0.98
N SER A 11 7.83 10.35 0.59
CA SER A 11 6.82 9.82 1.48
C SER A 11 7.09 8.34 1.70
N TYR A 12 7.15 7.90 2.96
CA TYR A 12 7.19 6.48 3.33
C TYR A 12 5.81 6.08 3.83
N TYR A 13 5.01 5.54 2.93
CA TYR A 13 3.59 5.25 3.09
C TYR A 13 3.35 4.23 4.21
N SER A 14 4.09 3.11 4.21
CA SER A 14 3.99 2.08 5.25
C SER A 14 4.31 2.57 6.66
N GLY A 15 5.13 3.63 6.80
CA GLY A 15 5.51 4.19 8.10
C GLY A 15 4.82 5.50 8.47
N GLY A 16 3.92 6.04 7.64
CA GLY A 16 3.18 7.25 7.95
C GLY A 16 4.03 8.52 8.09
N ARG A 17 5.21 8.58 7.47
CA ARG A 17 6.18 9.68 7.68
C ARG A 17 7.00 9.97 6.43
N ARG A 18 7.71 11.10 6.42
CA ARG A 18 8.70 11.41 5.39
C ARG A 18 10.05 10.79 5.76
N ILE A 19 10.71 10.17 4.79
CA ILE A 19 12.09 9.70 4.93
C ILE A 19 12.98 10.44 3.95
N GLY A 20 14.26 10.59 4.29
CA GLY A 20 15.20 11.25 3.41
C GLY A 20 16.60 10.65 3.43
N TRP A 21 17.31 10.82 2.33
CA TRP A 21 18.76 10.61 2.26
C TRP A 21 19.46 11.97 2.15
N HIS A 22 20.54 12.14 2.90
CA HIS A 22 21.24 13.41 3.05
C HIS A 22 22.74 13.27 2.77
N TYR A 23 23.23 14.12 1.89
CA TYR A 23 24.66 14.31 1.62
C TYR A 23 25.00 15.79 1.79
N SER A 24 26.15 16.10 2.38
CA SER A 24 26.59 17.48 2.61
C SER A 24 28.10 17.67 2.48
N SER A 25 28.50 18.92 2.26
CA SER A 25 29.90 19.35 2.10
C SER A 25 30.07 20.79 2.58
N ASN A 26 31.24 21.12 3.14
CA ASN A 26 31.62 22.50 3.50
C ASN A 26 32.19 23.29 2.30
N GLU A 27 32.34 22.65 1.14
CA GLU A 27 32.90 23.27 -0.06
C GLU A 27 31.88 23.23 -1.21
N ILE A 28 31.88 22.16 -1.98
CA ILE A 28 30.98 21.91 -3.10
C ILE A 28 30.48 20.48 -2.98
N LEU A 29 29.24 20.25 -3.40
CA LEU A 29 28.68 18.90 -3.50
C LEU A 29 29.41 18.10 -4.59
N ASN A 30 29.95 16.94 -4.23
CA ASN A 30 30.59 16.04 -5.18
C ASN A 30 29.56 15.50 -6.18
N LYS A 31 29.79 15.78 -7.48
CA LYS A 31 28.93 15.34 -8.58
C LYS A 31 28.90 13.82 -8.72
N GLU A 32 29.99 13.12 -8.44
CA GLU A 32 30.07 11.65 -8.54
C GLU A 32 29.17 10.99 -7.51
N VAL A 33 29.15 11.50 -6.27
CA VAL A 33 28.26 11.01 -5.20
C VAL A 33 26.80 11.21 -5.58
N ILE A 34 26.45 12.36 -6.17
CA ILE A 34 25.10 12.64 -6.63
C ILE A 34 24.72 11.76 -7.83
N SER A 35 25.63 11.56 -8.79
CA SER A 35 25.38 10.72 -9.97
C SER A 35 25.17 9.27 -9.55
N ASP A 36 26.04 8.73 -8.70
CA ASP A 36 25.91 7.39 -8.13
C ASP A 36 24.58 7.20 -7.39
N PHE A 37 24.15 8.21 -6.61
CA PHE A 37 22.83 8.18 -5.96
C PHE A 37 21.69 8.11 -6.99
N LEU A 38 21.69 9.00 -7.99
CA LEU A 38 20.63 9.08 -9.01
C LEU A 38 20.60 7.80 -9.86
N GLU A 39 21.74 7.29 -10.31
CA GLU A 39 21.85 6.05 -11.08
C GLU A 39 21.40 4.83 -10.27
N SER A 40 21.84 4.73 -9.00
CA SER A 40 21.39 3.67 -8.09
C SER A 40 19.87 3.72 -7.89
N SER A 41 19.32 4.93 -7.73
CA SER A 41 17.89 5.14 -7.53
C SER A 41 17.09 4.78 -8.78
N GLN A 42 17.56 5.17 -9.97
CA GLN A 42 16.92 4.85 -11.25
C GLN A 42 16.95 3.34 -11.51
N LYS A 43 18.08 2.68 -11.22
CA LYS A 43 18.24 1.24 -11.39
C LYS A 43 17.36 0.44 -10.45
N LYS A 44 17.23 0.87 -9.18
CA LYS A 44 16.48 0.12 -8.16
C LYS A 44 14.99 0.42 -8.21
N LEU A 45 14.61 1.68 -8.37
CA LEU A 45 13.21 2.12 -8.27
C LEU A 45 12.51 2.24 -9.64
N GLY A 46 13.24 2.30 -10.74
CA GLY A 46 12.68 2.47 -12.10
C GLY A 46 12.14 3.89 -12.38
N LYS A 47 11.21 4.37 -11.56
CA LYS A 47 10.70 5.76 -11.57
C LYS A 47 11.01 6.41 -10.22
N VAL A 48 11.58 7.61 -10.28
CA VAL A 48 12.00 8.39 -9.11
C VAL A 48 10.78 9.06 -8.48
N GLU A 49 10.42 8.65 -7.27
CA GLU A 49 9.28 9.15 -6.49
C GLU A 49 9.75 9.91 -5.23
N PHE A 50 10.81 10.71 -5.38
CA PHE A 50 11.32 11.57 -4.30
C PHE A 50 11.64 12.99 -4.80
N GLY A 51 11.38 13.97 -3.95
CA GLY A 51 11.76 15.36 -4.16
C GLY A 51 13.25 15.57 -3.89
N ILE A 52 13.93 16.30 -4.77
CA ILE A 52 15.33 16.69 -4.58
C ILE A 52 15.37 18.13 -4.10
N HIS A 53 16.01 18.35 -2.95
CA HIS A 53 16.24 19.66 -2.36
C HIS A 53 17.74 19.94 -2.30
N LYS A 54 18.10 21.18 -2.67
CA LYS A 54 19.44 21.72 -2.49
C LYS A 54 19.32 23.01 -1.70
N LEU A 55 20.06 23.12 -0.61
CA LEU A 55 20.12 24.33 0.18
C LEU A 55 21.50 24.51 0.81
N THR A 56 21.72 25.71 1.34
CA THR A 56 22.92 26.07 2.08
C THR A 56 22.59 26.39 3.53
N THR A 57 23.45 26.05 4.48
CA THR A 57 23.27 26.40 5.91
C THR A 57 24.61 26.78 6.55
N ASP A 58 24.62 26.96 7.87
CA ASP A 58 25.79 27.40 8.64
C ASP A 58 26.78 26.27 8.97
N ASN A 59 26.37 25.01 8.81
CA ASN A 59 27.21 23.82 9.00
C ASN A 59 26.58 22.55 8.39
N THR A 60 27.31 21.44 8.33
CA THR A 60 26.86 20.19 7.67
C THR A 60 25.78 19.40 8.42
N SER A 61 25.38 19.82 9.62
CA SER A 61 24.43 19.05 10.43
C SER A 61 23.01 19.12 9.90
N TRP A 62 22.22 18.09 10.21
CA TRP A 62 20.79 18.08 9.92
C TRP A 62 20.02 19.15 10.73
N SER A 63 20.45 19.46 11.95
CA SER A 63 19.84 20.51 12.77
C SER A 63 19.94 21.88 12.10
N SER A 64 21.05 22.20 11.44
CA SER A 64 21.20 23.47 10.71
C SER A 64 20.22 23.60 9.54
N ILE A 65 19.77 22.47 8.96
CA ILE A 65 18.72 22.45 7.93
C ILE A 65 17.35 22.74 8.55
N ILE A 66 17.01 22.08 9.67
CA ILE A 66 15.73 22.28 10.38
C ILE A 66 15.60 23.72 10.89
N GLU A 67 16.67 24.27 11.47
CA GLU A 67 16.72 25.66 11.95
C GLU A 67 16.44 26.67 10.83
N LYS A 68 16.89 26.35 9.61
CA LYS A 68 16.69 27.19 8.43
C LYS A 68 15.30 27.05 7.82
N ASP A 69 14.74 25.85 7.83
CA ASP A 69 13.46 25.54 7.18
C ASP A 69 12.76 24.39 7.90
N SER A 70 11.65 24.71 8.57
CA SER A 70 10.83 23.74 9.33
C SER A 70 10.15 22.70 8.44
N TYR A 71 10.15 22.88 7.11
CA TYR A 71 9.71 21.85 6.17
C TYR A 71 10.39 20.49 6.40
N PHE A 72 11.62 20.47 6.93
CA PHE A 72 12.42 19.26 7.12
C PHE A 72 12.28 18.61 8.51
N GLU A 73 11.50 19.19 9.42
CA GLU A 73 11.45 18.80 10.85
C GLU A 73 10.94 17.37 11.08
N ASP A 74 9.99 16.90 10.28
CA ASP A 74 9.36 15.57 10.35
C ASP A 74 10.05 14.52 9.43
N VAL A 75 11.17 14.87 8.79
CA VAL A 75 11.87 13.98 7.86
C VAL A 75 12.85 13.09 8.63
N MET A 76 12.62 11.79 8.60
CA MET A 76 13.52 10.79 9.15
C MET A 76 14.69 10.51 8.19
N ILE A 77 15.91 10.86 8.60
CA ILE A 77 17.10 10.67 7.77
C ILE A 77 17.64 9.24 7.85
N ILE A 78 17.71 8.58 6.70
CA ILE A 78 18.35 7.29 6.49
C ILE A 78 19.74 7.56 5.91
N LYS A 79 20.77 7.37 6.74
CA LYS A 79 22.17 7.68 6.36
C LYS A 79 22.69 6.78 5.24
N ASP A 80 22.28 5.51 5.26
CA ASP A 80 22.70 4.53 4.26
C ASP A 80 21.84 4.65 3.00
N LYS A 81 22.49 4.96 1.87
CA LYS A 81 21.85 5.08 0.56
C LYS A 81 21.08 3.81 0.18
N ASN A 82 21.70 2.64 0.33
CA ASN A 82 21.12 1.39 -0.12
C ASN A 82 19.89 1.03 0.71
N LYS A 83 19.95 1.26 2.03
CA LYS A 83 18.80 1.10 2.93
C LYS A 83 17.67 2.07 2.59
N PHE A 84 17.98 3.33 2.31
CA PHE A 84 16.98 4.31 1.86
C PHE A 84 16.27 3.82 0.59
N LEU A 85 17.03 3.39 -0.43
CA LEU A 85 16.46 2.89 -1.67
C LEU A 85 15.71 1.56 -1.51
N GLU A 86 16.14 0.68 -0.61
CA GLU A 86 15.43 -0.55 -0.26
C GLU A 86 14.08 -0.26 0.39
N MET A 87 14.04 0.64 1.38
CA MET A 87 12.79 1.06 2.01
C MET A 87 11.80 1.65 1.00
N LEU A 88 12.27 2.42 0.00
CA LEU A 88 11.41 2.94 -1.05
C LEU A 88 10.93 1.86 -2.02
N ASP A 89 11.77 0.89 -2.35
CA ASP A 89 11.42 -0.22 -3.24
C ASP A 89 10.35 -1.12 -2.61
N GLU A 90 10.52 -1.46 -1.33
CA GLU A 90 9.53 -2.22 -0.56
C GLU A 90 8.21 -1.45 -0.44
N ASP A 91 8.27 -0.14 -0.18
CA ASP A 91 7.09 0.71 -0.01
C ASP A 91 6.30 0.93 -1.31
N LYS A 92 6.86 0.59 -2.48
CA LYS A 92 6.12 0.58 -3.76
C LYS A 92 5.08 -0.54 -3.84
N GLN A 93 5.33 -1.65 -3.16
CA GLN A 93 4.43 -2.80 -3.23
C GLN A 93 3.16 -2.49 -2.44
N ILE A 94 2.01 -2.66 -3.10
CA ILE A 94 0.71 -2.50 -2.47
C ILE A 94 0.49 -3.71 -1.57
N SER A 95 0.33 -3.44 -0.27
CA SER A 95 0.00 -4.46 0.72
C SER A 95 -1.50 -4.69 0.76
N VAL A 96 -1.93 -5.84 1.30
CA VAL A 96 -3.35 -6.07 1.53
C VAL A 96 -3.96 -5.04 2.50
N PHE A 97 -3.15 -4.46 3.39
CA PHE A 97 -3.58 -3.42 4.32
C PHE A 97 -3.88 -2.10 3.61
N ASP A 98 -3.14 -1.75 2.54
CA ASP A 98 -3.43 -0.57 1.73
C ASP A 98 -4.81 -0.72 1.07
N ILE A 99 -5.12 -1.93 0.56
CA ILE A 99 -6.44 -2.26 0.00
C ILE A 99 -7.53 -2.23 1.07
N ALA A 100 -7.26 -2.76 2.26
CA ALA A 100 -8.22 -2.74 3.37
C ALA A 100 -8.56 -1.31 3.78
N LYS A 101 -7.55 -0.46 3.97
CA LYS A 101 -7.71 0.96 4.32
C LYS A 101 -8.44 1.73 3.22
N PHE A 102 -8.14 1.45 1.94
CA PHE A 102 -8.90 2.01 0.83
C PHE A 102 -10.41 1.78 1.00
N PHE A 103 -10.84 0.54 1.24
CA PHE A 103 -12.26 0.26 1.45
C PHE A 103 -12.82 0.94 2.70
N LEU A 104 -12.05 1.02 3.78
CA LEU A 104 -12.48 1.69 5.01
C LEU A 104 -12.61 3.21 4.85
N SER A 105 -11.81 3.85 3.97
CA SER A 105 -11.96 5.27 3.61
C SER A 105 -13.20 5.57 2.78
N VAL A 106 -13.77 4.56 2.11
CA VAL A 106 -15.05 4.71 1.39
C VAL A 106 -16.22 4.70 2.39
N GLY A 107 -16.09 3.97 3.48
CA GLY A 107 -17.01 3.98 4.60
C GLY A 107 -16.91 2.76 5.50
N SER A 108 -17.57 2.83 6.66
CA SER A 108 -17.50 1.79 7.68
C SER A 108 -18.15 0.49 7.22
N VAL A 109 -17.45 -0.63 7.38
CA VAL A 109 -17.93 -1.98 7.08
C VAL A 109 -17.52 -2.96 8.17
N THR A 110 -18.25 -4.07 8.31
CA THR A 110 -17.82 -5.15 9.22
C THR A 110 -16.59 -5.87 8.67
N ASN A 111 -15.79 -6.49 9.55
CA ASN A 111 -14.62 -7.28 9.12
C ASN A 111 -15.00 -8.35 8.09
N LEU A 112 -16.15 -9.02 8.28
CA LEU A 112 -16.64 -10.01 7.31
C LEU A 112 -16.85 -9.41 5.91
N LYS A 113 -17.50 -8.24 5.81
CA LYS A 113 -17.71 -7.56 4.53
C LYS A 113 -16.38 -7.11 3.92
N LEU A 114 -15.48 -6.54 4.73
CA LEU A 114 -14.15 -6.13 4.30
C LEU A 114 -13.37 -7.29 3.66
N GLN A 115 -13.34 -8.45 4.30
CA GLN A 115 -12.71 -9.67 3.78
C GLN A 115 -13.24 -10.06 2.39
N LYS A 116 -14.57 -9.98 2.19
CA LYS A 116 -15.15 -10.31 0.88
C LYS A 116 -14.82 -9.28 -0.19
N LEU A 117 -14.83 -7.99 0.14
CA LEU A 117 -14.46 -6.94 -0.80
C LEU A 117 -12.99 -7.09 -1.25
N ILE A 118 -12.09 -7.37 -0.32
CA ILE A 118 -10.67 -7.60 -0.61
C ILE A 118 -10.48 -8.84 -1.50
N TYR A 119 -11.10 -9.98 -1.14
CA TYR A 119 -11.03 -11.20 -1.94
C TYR A 119 -11.58 -11.01 -3.37
N LEU A 120 -12.79 -10.44 -3.50
CA LEU A 120 -13.41 -10.23 -4.81
C LEU A 120 -12.59 -9.27 -5.68
N SER A 121 -11.95 -8.27 -5.06
CA SER A 121 -11.00 -7.39 -5.75
C SER A 121 -9.78 -8.16 -6.25
N TYR A 122 -9.18 -8.99 -5.40
CA TYR A 122 -8.03 -9.81 -5.77
C TYR A 122 -8.37 -10.73 -6.94
N ALA A 123 -9.49 -11.45 -6.84
CA ALA A 123 -9.90 -12.42 -7.85
C ALA A 123 -10.24 -11.75 -9.20
N THR A 124 -10.90 -10.59 -9.17
CA THR A 124 -11.17 -9.80 -10.37
C THR A 124 -9.87 -9.26 -10.98
N HIS A 125 -8.94 -8.75 -10.14
CA HIS A 125 -7.66 -8.24 -10.61
C HIS A 125 -6.86 -9.34 -11.30
N LEU A 126 -6.67 -10.46 -10.62
CA LEU A 126 -5.89 -11.61 -11.09
C LEU A 126 -6.39 -12.14 -12.43
N ASN A 127 -7.71 -12.23 -12.62
CA ASN A 127 -8.30 -12.70 -13.88
C ASN A 127 -8.14 -11.70 -15.02
N ARG A 128 -8.13 -10.40 -14.71
CA ARG A 128 -8.07 -9.35 -15.72
C ARG A 128 -6.64 -9.05 -16.17
N THR A 129 -5.69 -9.04 -15.24
CA THR A 129 -4.30 -8.63 -15.50
C THR A 129 -3.35 -9.82 -15.60
N GLY A 130 -3.70 -10.94 -14.97
CA GLY A 130 -2.79 -12.08 -14.78
C GLY A 130 -1.90 -11.95 -13.53
N ASP A 131 -1.84 -10.76 -12.94
CA ASP A 131 -0.97 -10.41 -11.82
C ASP A 131 -1.72 -10.42 -10.48
N ARG A 132 -0.97 -10.64 -9.40
CA ARG A 132 -1.52 -10.62 -8.03
C ARG A 132 -1.78 -9.18 -7.59
N LEU A 133 -2.92 -8.95 -6.94
CA LEU A 133 -3.23 -7.66 -6.31
C LEU A 133 -2.39 -7.40 -5.05
N PHE A 134 -2.07 -8.46 -4.31
CA PHE A 134 -1.21 -8.47 -3.12
C PHE A 134 -0.61 -9.88 -2.92
N THR A 135 0.32 -10.08 -1.99
CA THR A 135 1.08 -11.35 -1.88
C THR A 135 0.59 -12.29 -0.78
N GLU A 136 -0.16 -11.76 0.18
CA GLU A 136 -0.67 -12.46 1.35
C GLU A 136 -1.61 -13.61 0.95
N PRO A 137 -1.54 -14.76 1.64
CA PRO A 137 -2.34 -15.92 1.29
C PRO A 137 -3.83 -15.69 1.55
N ILE A 138 -4.65 -16.25 0.67
CA ILE A 138 -6.11 -16.29 0.81
C ILE A 138 -6.48 -17.70 1.25
N VAL A 139 -7.19 -17.84 2.36
CA VAL A 139 -7.50 -19.13 2.97
C VAL A 139 -9.01 -19.37 3.07
N ALA A 140 -9.41 -20.64 2.99
CA ALA A 140 -10.82 -21.03 3.04
C ALA A 140 -11.29 -21.21 4.50
N TYR A 141 -12.14 -20.29 4.95
CA TYR A 141 -12.79 -20.32 6.27
C TYR A 141 -14.29 -20.58 6.14
N LYS A 142 -14.95 -20.89 7.27
CA LYS A 142 -16.39 -21.19 7.32
C LYS A 142 -17.28 -20.17 6.59
N TYR A 143 -16.97 -18.88 6.67
CA TYR A 143 -17.75 -17.81 6.05
C TYR A 143 -17.12 -17.31 4.75
N GLY A 144 -16.37 -18.15 4.04
CA GLY A 144 -15.77 -17.85 2.75
C GLY A 144 -14.27 -17.57 2.82
N PRO A 145 -13.67 -17.03 1.74
CA PRO A 145 -12.26 -16.63 1.66
C PRO A 145 -11.89 -15.58 2.71
N VAL A 146 -10.71 -15.72 3.33
CA VAL A 146 -10.19 -14.82 4.35
C VAL A 146 -8.70 -14.57 4.09
N ILE A 147 -8.26 -13.33 4.31
CA ILE A 147 -6.85 -12.95 4.44
C ILE A 147 -6.57 -12.82 5.94
N GLU A 148 -5.78 -13.74 6.50
CA GLU A 148 -5.59 -13.89 7.94
C GLU A 148 -4.98 -12.64 8.60
N ASP A 149 -4.08 -11.96 7.88
CA ASP A 149 -3.41 -10.75 8.37
C ASP A 149 -4.42 -9.61 8.60
N VAL A 150 -5.30 -9.36 7.61
CA VAL A 150 -6.39 -8.40 7.73
C VAL A 150 -7.39 -8.84 8.80
N TYR A 151 -7.71 -10.14 8.86
CA TYR A 151 -8.65 -10.65 9.86
C TYR A 151 -8.10 -10.40 11.26
N THR A 152 -6.83 -10.73 11.49
CA THR A 152 -6.16 -10.55 12.78
C THR A 152 -6.10 -9.10 13.20
N MET A 153 -5.83 -8.18 12.25
CA MET A 153 -5.84 -6.74 12.52
C MET A 153 -7.21 -6.24 13.00
N TYR A 154 -8.29 -6.70 12.36
CA TYR A 154 -9.63 -6.18 12.62
C TYR A 154 -10.56 -7.11 13.42
N LYS A 155 -10.08 -8.25 13.93
CA LYS A 155 -10.92 -9.25 14.65
C LYS A 155 -11.55 -8.69 15.92
N GLN A 156 -10.92 -7.70 16.56
CA GLN A 156 -11.40 -7.07 17.79
C GLN A 156 -12.77 -6.38 17.62
N PHE A 157 -13.11 -5.96 16.39
CA PHE A 157 -14.41 -5.35 16.09
C PHE A 157 -15.53 -6.40 15.99
N GLY A 158 -15.20 -7.69 15.85
CA GLY A 158 -16.19 -8.76 15.79
C GLY A 158 -17.23 -8.54 14.68
N LYS A 159 -18.49 -8.34 15.09
CA LYS A 159 -19.63 -8.07 14.19
C LYS A 159 -19.90 -6.58 13.98
N GLU A 160 -19.25 -5.72 14.77
CA GLU A 160 -19.39 -4.28 14.64
C GLU A 160 -18.69 -3.78 13.38
N SER A 161 -19.13 -2.61 12.92
CA SER A 161 -18.47 -1.93 11.81
C SER A 161 -17.11 -1.39 12.26
N ILE A 162 -16.10 -1.60 11.42
CA ILE A 162 -14.81 -0.95 11.54
C ILE A 162 -15.00 0.48 11.03
N SER A 163 -14.90 1.45 11.91
CA SER A 163 -14.80 2.86 11.53
C SER A 163 -13.37 3.20 11.14
N GLU A 164 -13.19 4.27 10.35
CA GLU A 164 -11.89 4.82 9.98
C GLU A 164 -10.90 4.78 11.15
N ASP A 165 -9.81 4.04 10.97
CA ASP A 165 -8.59 4.39 11.68
C ASP A 165 -8.17 5.76 11.14
N LYS A 166 -7.83 6.70 12.03
CA LYS A 166 -7.28 8.01 11.63
C LYS A 166 -5.96 7.78 10.90
N GLU A 167 -6.04 7.48 9.61
CA GLU A 167 -4.86 7.32 8.79
C GLU A 167 -4.22 8.70 8.58
N PRO A 168 -2.88 8.80 8.67
CA PRO A 168 -2.20 10.03 8.26
C PRO A 168 -2.61 10.39 6.83
N GLU A 169 -2.92 11.65 6.60
CA GLU A 169 -3.24 12.15 5.27
C GLU A 169 -2.00 12.77 4.62
N LEU A 170 -1.79 12.47 3.34
CA LEU A 170 -0.84 13.18 2.50
C LEU A 170 -1.47 14.49 2.01
N GLN A 171 -0.87 15.60 2.43
CA GLN A 171 -1.23 16.95 1.96
C GLN A 171 -0.56 17.22 0.61
N LEU A 172 -1.33 17.26 -0.47
CA LEU A 172 -0.90 17.62 -1.82
C LEU A 172 -1.53 18.94 -2.25
N ARG A 173 -0.85 20.08 -2.05
CA ARG A 173 -1.20 21.47 -2.44
C ARG A 173 -2.67 21.91 -2.26
N HIS A 174 -3.63 21.28 -2.93
CA HIS A 174 -5.07 21.54 -2.91
C HIS A 174 -5.93 20.30 -2.53
N MET A 175 -5.31 19.19 -2.09
CA MET A 175 -6.00 17.95 -1.76
C MET A 175 -5.34 17.26 -0.56
N SER A 176 -6.16 16.73 0.34
CA SER A 176 -5.71 15.78 1.37
C SER A 176 -6.16 14.40 0.96
N LEU A 177 -5.24 13.43 0.91
CA LEU A 177 -5.53 12.04 0.57
C LEU A 177 -5.07 11.15 1.71
N PRO A 178 -5.88 10.19 2.20
CA PRO A 178 -5.38 9.09 3.02
C PRO A 178 -4.14 8.46 2.37
N LEU A 179 -3.14 8.15 3.18
CA LEU A 179 -1.84 7.71 2.67
C LEU A 179 -1.95 6.42 1.84
N SER A 180 -2.86 5.51 2.22
CA SER A 180 -3.23 4.33 1.42
C SER A 180 -3.75 4.71 0.02
N LEU A 181 -4.66 5.69 -0.07
CA LEU A 181 -5.16 6.21 -1.34
C LEU A 181 -4.05 6.86 -2.17
N ALA A 182 -3.17 7.64 -1.54
CA ALA A 182 -2.04 8.25 -2.24
C ALA A 182 -1.09 7.18 -2.83
N LYS A 183 -0.78 6.13 -2.08
CA LYS A 183 0.05 5.01 -2.54
C LYS A 183 -0.57 4.29 -3.75
N ILE A 184 -1.89 4.07 -3.72
CA ILE A 184 -2.61 3.41 -4.82
C ILE A 184 -2.90 4.38 -5.99
N THR A 185 -2.85 5.70 -5.82
CA THR A 185 -3.16 6.62 -6.94
C THR A 185 -1.92 7.15 -7.66
N LEU A 186 -0.76 7.17 -7.01
CA LEU A 186 0.43 7.86 -7.51
C LEU A 186 1.43 6.97 -8.27
N ASN A 187 1.27 5.64 -8.23
CA ASN A 187 2.12 4.70 -8.95
C ASN A 187 1.44 4.24 -10.27
N ASP A 188 2.19 4.15 -11.37
CA ASP A 188 1.64 3.91 -12.72
C ASP A 188 0.99 2.52 -12.85
N SER A 189 1.54 1.50 -12.16
CA SER A 189 0.94 0.16 -12.02
C SER A 189 -0.39 0.19 -11.25
N SER A 190 -0.66 1.27 -10.53
CA SER A 190 -1.82 1.36 -9.66
C SER A 190 -3.09 1.86 -10.38
N LYS A 191 -3.01 2.26 -11.66
CA LYS A 191 -4.21 2.57 -12.45
C LYS A 191 -5.12 1.35 -12.58
N GLU A 192 -4.55 0.18 -12.86
CA GLU A 192 -5.31 -1.07 -12.97
C GLU A 192 -5.90 -1.45 -11.62
N ILE A 193 -5.11 -1.34 -10.55
CA ILE A 193 -5.58 -1.60 -9.19
C ILE A 193 -6.76 -0.68 -8.84
N MET A 194 -6.62 0.64 -9.03
CA MET A 194 -7.69 1.61 -8.80
C MET A 194 -8.94 1.28 -9.60
N GLU A 195 -8.80 0.86 -10.85
CA GLU A 195 -9.94 0.46 -11.66
C GLU A 195 -10.63 -0.79 -11.07
N THR A 196 -9.87 -1.81 -10.66
CA THR A 196 -10.42 -2.99 -10.00
C THR A 196 -11.16 -2.64 -8.71
N LEU A 197 -10.58 -1.78 -7.86
CA LEU A 197 -11.19 -1.38 -6.60
C LEU A 197 -12.48 -0.58 -6.84
N ASN A 198 -12.48 0.34 -7.79
CA ASN A 198 -13.67 1.10 -8.16
C ASN A 198 -14.77 0.21 -8.75
N GLN A 199 -14.41 -0.77 -9.58
CA GLN A 199 -15.35 -1.77 -10.10
C GLN A 199 -15.95 -2.61 -8.96
N THR A 200 -15.13 -3.00 -7.99
CA THR A 200 -15.57 -3.76 -6.81
C THR A 200 -16.54 -2.94 -5.97
N ILE A 201 -16.25 -1.66 -5.71
CA ILE A 201 -17.20 -0.76 -5.02
C ILE A 201 -18.53 -0.71 -5.78
N LYS A 202 -18.47 -0.38 -7.08
CA LYS A 202 -19.67 -0.25 -7.91
C LYS A 202 -20.54 -1.50 -7.87
N LYS A 203 -19.93 -2.68 -7.92
CA LYS A 203 -20.64 -3.96 -8.00
C LYS A 203 -21.10 -4.49 -6.65
N TYR A 204 -20.32 -4.29 -5.59
CA TYR A 204 -20.48 -5.04 -4.34
C TYR A 204 -20.71 -4.17 -3.10
N TRP A 205 -20.44 -2.86 -3.16
CA TRP A 205 -20.51 -1.99 -1.97
C TRP A 205 -21.90 -1.94 -1.33
N HIS A 206 -22.96 -1.93 -2.13
CA HIS A 206 -24.35 -1.88 -1.66
C HIS A 206 -24.82 -3.21 -1.05
N LYS A 207 -24.07 -4.32 -1.23
CA LYS A 207 -24.45 -5.65 -0.71
C LYS A 207 -24.09 -5.78 0.77
N SER A 208 -24.90 -6.54 1.49
CA SER A 208 -24.64 -6.96 2.86
C SER A 208 -23.48 -7.96 2.94
N ALA A 209 -22.89 -8.11 4.13
CA ALA A 209 -21.85 -9.13 4.37
C ALA A 209 -22.35 -10.54 4.01
N SER A 210 -23.60 -10.86 4.34
CA SER A 210 -24.23 -12.15 4.03
C SER A 210 -24.39 -12.40 2.54
N GLU A 211 -24.82 -11.40 1.76
CA GLU A 211 -24.92 -11.54 0.30
C GLU A 211 -23.55 -11.79 -0.33
N LEU A 212 -22.49 -11.14 0.17
CA LEU A 212 -21.13 -11.38 -0.30
C LEU A 212 -20.62 -12.78 0.08
N VAL A 213 -21.00 -13.29 1.27
CA VAL A 213 -20.72 -14.69 1.63
C VAL A 213 -21.37 -15.64 0.64
N THR A 214 -22.65 -15.44 0.32
CA THR A 214 -23.38 -16.24 -0.68
C THR A 214 -22.66 -16.24 -2.04
N LEU A 215 -22.17 -15.08 -2.49
CA LEU A 215 -21.41 -15.00 -3.74
C LEU A 215 -20.11 -15.80 -3.71
N THR A 216 -19.42 -15.85 -2.57
CA THR A 216 -18.19 -16.66 -2.43
C THR A 216 -18.45 -18.14 -2.13
N HIS A 217 -19.70 -18.52 -1.87
CA HIS A 217 -20.12 -19.88 -1.55
C HIS A 217 -20.79 -20.59 -2.75
N VAL A 218 -20.56 -20.08 -3.96
CA VAL A 218 -21.08 -20.73 -5.17
C VAL A 218 -20.50 -22.14 -5.30
N THR A 219 -21.36 -23.10 -5.62
CA THR A 219 -20.97 -24.48 -5.90
C THR A 219 -19.88 -24.50 -6.94
N ASP A 220 -18.87 -25.35 -6.75
CA ASP A 220 -17.75 -25.51 -7.67
C ASP A 220 -16.85 -24.26 -7.81
N GLY A 221 -17.07 -23.24 -6.98
CA GLY A 221 -16.24 -22.04 -6.92
C GLY A 221 -14.90 -22.26 -6.21
N PRO A 222 -14.00 -21.25 -6.21
CA PRO A 222 -12.68 -21.34 -5.59
C PRO A 222 -12.73 -21.75 -4.12
N TRP A 223 -13.62 -21.15 -3.32
CA TRP A 223 -13.77 -21.47 -1.91
C TRP A 223 -14.29 -22.88 -1.66
N ASP A 224 -15.35 -23.29 -2.38
CA ASP A 224 -16.03 -24.59 -2.23
C ASP A 224 -15.08 -25.77 -2.51
N ARG A 225 -14.15 -25.59 -3.45
CA ARG A 225 -13.14 -26.60 -3.79
C ARG A 225 -12.15 -26.87 -2.67
N VAL A 226 -11.82 -25.85 -1.88
CA VAL A 226 -10.84 -25.92 -0.79
C VAL A 226 -11.51 -26.25 0.53
N TYR A 227 -12.69 -25.69 0.81
CA TYR A 227 -13.35 -25.85 2.09
C TYR A 227 -13.81 -27.30 2.34
N LYS A 228 -13.50 -27.84 3.52
CA LYS A 228 -13.79 -29.21 3.98
C LYS A 228 -14.44 -29.25 5.36
N GLU A 229 -15.25 -28.23 5.69
CA GLU A 229 -15.98 -28.13 6.97
C GLU A 229 -15.09 -28.11 8.23
N GLN A 230 -13.83 -27.70 8.10
CA GLN A 230 -12.92 -27.45 9.23
C GLN A 230 -12.68 -25.94 9.43
N PRO A 231 -12.26 -25.49 10.63
CA PRO A 231 -12.02 -24.07 10.89
C PRO A 231 -11.02 -23.43 9.90
N PHE A 232 -10.04 -24.21 9.46
CA PHE A 232 -9.07 -23.88 8.43
C PHE A 232 -9.02 -25.05 7.43
N CYS A 233 -9.24 -24.77 6.14
CA CYS A 233 -9.29 -25.82 5.13
C CYS A 233 -8.18 -25.72 4.07
N GLY A 234 -7.29 -24.73 4.17
CA GLY A 234 -6.16 -24.54 3.27
C GLY A 234 -6.22 -23.24 2.46
N VAL A 235 -5.23 -23.07 1.59
CA VAL A 235 -5.04 -21.89 0.74
C VAL A 235 -5.87 -22.05 -0.54
N ILE A 236 -6.61 -20.99 -0.90
CA ILE A 236 -7.25 -20.83 -2.20
C ILE A 236 -6.19 -20.28 -3.15
N THR A 237 -5.67 -21.14 -4.03
CA THR A 237 -4.56 -20.80 -4.91
C THR A 237 -5.00 -19.90 -6.07
N ASP A 238 -4.05 -19.12 -6.61
CA ASP A 238 -4.26 -18.30 -7.81
C ASP A 238 -4.86 -19.10 -8.97
N ASP A 239 -4.42 -20.36 -9.16
CA ASP A 239 -4.91 -21.21 -10.25
C ASP A 239 -6.39 -21.57 -10.06
N LEU A 240 -6.82 -21.86 -8.83
CA LEU A 240 -8.23 -22.08 -8.53
C LEU A 240 -9.05 -20.81 -8.77
N ILE A 241 -8.52 -19.64 -8.39
CA ILE A 241 -9.18 -18.36 -8.62
C ILE A 241 -9.30 -18.08 -10.12
N ARG A 242 -8.21 -18.21 -10.88
CA ARG A 242 -8.19 -18.05 -12.34
C ARG A 242 -9.18 -18.96 -13.04
N GLN A 243 -9.22 -20.22 -12.61
CA GLN A 243 -10.06 -21.22 -13.24
C GLN A 243 -11.54 -21.08 -12.89
N TYR A 244 -11.90 -20.64 -11.67
CA TYR A 244 -13.27 -20.78 -11.16
C TYR A 244 -13.93 -19.49 -10.66
N HIS A 245 -13.22 -18.37 -10.53
CA HIS A 245 -13.82 -17.11 -10.05
C HIS A 245 -14.97 -16.62 -10.92
N TYR A 246 -15.02 -16.98 -12.21
CA TYR A 246 -16.14 -16.62 -13.10
C TYR A 246 -17.52 -17.09 -12.57
N LEU A 247 -17.56 -18.10 -11.70
CA LEU A 247 -18.78 -18.58 -11.04
C LEU A 247 -19.28 -17.64 -9.92
N GLU A 248 -18.39 -16.82 -9.34
CA GLU A 248 -18.69 -15.86 -8.27
C GLU A 248 -19.14 -14.49 -8.82
N VAL A 249 -19.11 -14.33 -10.15
CA VAL A 249 -19.41 -13.09 -10.86
C VAL A 249 -20.81 -13.20 -11.48
N VAL A 250 -21.83 -12.91 -10.68
CA VAL A 250 -23.23 -12.71 -11.15
C VAL A 250 -23.52 -11.24 -11.40
#